data_AF-A0A958FJF9-F1
#
_entry.id   AF-A0A958FJF9-F1
#
_cell.length_a   1.000
_cell.length_b   1.000
_cell.length_c   1.000
_cell.angle_alpha   90.00
_cell.angle_beta   90.00
_cell.angle_gamma   90.00
#
_symmetry.space_group_name_H-M   'P 1'
#
loop_
_entity.id
_entity.type
_entity.pdbx_description
1 polymer ?
#
loop_
_entity_poly.entity_id
_entity_poly.type
_entity_poly.pdbx_seq_one_letter_code
_entity_poly.pdbx_strand_id
1 'polypeptide(L)'
;MKPLAFVTYIGSSALTADDALAVAPLGERGIEAVPAAWNDPAVRWEKFAGVVIRSCWDYHLMPAEFRRWVDALNAAEVTIWNPAGMLLWNMDKRYLLDLAAKGVQIPRTIWVEAGATPDLSELLHDAGIRQAVVKPAISATAHQTWRVARERAADFQKQFGKQVLSGATLVQEFIPELLRDGEWSLLFFGGQFSHAVKKRPAGGDFRVQHDYG
;
A
#
# COMPACT_ATOMS: atom_id res chain seq x y z
N MET A 1 -26.19 -17.71 -9.55
CA MET A 1 -25.65 -17.06 -8.33
C MET A 1 -25.03 -15.74 -8.78
N LYS A 2 -25.07 -14.66 -7.99
CA LYS A 2 -24.32 -13.45 -8.34
C LYS A 2 -22.81 -13.74 -8.23
N PRO A 3 -21.95 -13.31 -9.15
CA PRO A 3 -20.51 -13.54 -9.04
C PRO A 3 -19.88 -12.69 -7.93
N LEU A 4 -18.70 -13.07 -7.46
CA LEU A 4 -17.81 -12.19 -6.69
C LEU A 4 -17.05 -11.28 -7.63
N ALA A 5 -16.97 -9.99 -7.29
CA ALA A 5 -16.08 -9.06 -7.96
C ALA A 5 -14.68 -9.15 -7.34
N PHE A 6 -13.69 -9.54 -8.13
CA PHE A 6 -12.29 -9.29 -7.82
C PHE A 6 -11.95 -7.90 -8.34
N VAL A 7 -11.78 -6.96 -7.42
CA VAL A 7 -11.70 -5.55 -7.77
C VAL A 7 -10.31 -5.21 -8.30
N THR A 8 -10.30 -4.61 -9.49
CA THR A 8 -9.14 -4.15 -10.27
C THR A 8 -9.28 -2.64 -10.53
N TYR A 9 -8.58 -2.08 -11.51
CA TYR A 9 -8.72 -0.68 -11.95
C TYR A 9 -8.63 -0.57 -13.48
N ILE A 10 -9.11 0.52 -14.09
CA ILE A 10 -9.16 0.68 -15.56
C ILE A 10 -7.78 0.49 -16.21
N GLY A 11 -6.71 0.95 -15.58
CA GLY A 11 -5.35 0.83 -16.10
C GLY A 11 -4.80 -0.60 -16.10
N SER A 12 -5.41 -1.52 -15.35
CA SER A 12 -5.15 -2.96 -15.38
C SER A 12 -6.41 -3.70 -14.96
N SER A 13 -7.34 -3.83 -15.91
CA SER A 13 -8.69 -4.31 -15.61
C SER A 13 -8.78 -5.84 -15.49
N ALA A 14 -7.79 -6.57 -15.98
CA ALA A 14 -7.73 -8.02 -15.91
C ALA A 14 -7.33 -8.54 -14.51
N LEU A 15 -7.66 -9.80 -14.24
CA LEU A 15 -7.15 -10.51 -13.07
C LEU A 15 -5.63 -10.62 -13.15
N THR A 16 -4.97 -10.44 -12.00
CA THR A 16 -3.53 -10.73 -11.90
C THR A 16 -3.27 -12.24 -12.01
N ALA A 17 -2.02 -12.64 -12.22
CA ALA A 17 -1.65 -14.06 -12.24
C ALA A 17 -2.06 -14.77 -10.93
N ASP A 18 -1.86 -14.11 -9.79
CA ASP A 18 -2.25 -14.63 -8.48
C ASP A 18 -3.77 -14.75 -8.34
N ASP A 19 -4.53 -13.78 -8.84
CA ASP A 19 -5.99 -13.81 -8.83
C ASP A 19 -6.55 -14.94 -9.68
N ALA A 20 -5.94 -15.20 -10.85
CA ALA A 20 -6.35 -16.27 -11.75
C ALA A 20 -6.23 -17.66 -11.09
N LEU A 21 -5.27 -17.85 -10.18
CA LEU A 21 -5.12 -19.10 -9.42
C LEU A 21 -6.31 -19.40 -8.49
N ALA A 22 -7.06 -18.37 -8.07
CA ALA A 22 -8.23 -18.54 -7.22
C ALA A 22 -9.51 -18.86 -8.00
N VAL A 23 -9.57 -18.60 -9.30
CA VAL A 23 -10.79 -18.73 -10.11
C VAL A 23 -11.28 -20.18 -10.16
N ALA A 24 -10.41 -21.14 -10.51
CA ALA A 24 -10.81 -22.54 -10.63
C ALA A 24 -11.24 -23.15 -9.27
N PRO A 25 -10.48 -23.01 -8.16
CA PRO A 25 -10.92 -23.51 -6.85
C PRO A 25 -12.22 -22.89 -6.32
N LEU A 26 -12.50 -21.63 -6.66
CA LEU A 26 -13.79 -20.99 -6.36
C LEU A 26 -14.91 -21.57 -7.23
N GLY A 27 -14.65 -21.79 -8.53
CA GLY A 27 -15.59 -22.41 -9.46
C GLY A 27 -16.00 -23.83 -9.05
N GLU A 28 -15.07 -24.64 -8.55
CA GLU A 28 -15.34 -25.96 -7.97
C GLU A 28 -16.30 -25.91 -6.77
N ARG A 29 -16.40 -24.75 -6.10
CA ARG A 29 -17.31 -24.48 -4.98
C ARG A 29 -18.59 -23.75 -5.43
N GLY A 30 -18.80 -23.62 -6.74
CA GLY A 30 -19.95 -22.92 -7.32
C GLY A 30 -19.88 -21.39 -7.22
N ILE A 31 -18.70 -20.85 -6.93
CA ILE A 31 -18.46 -19.41 -6.82
C ILE A 31 -17.76 -18.92 -8.08
N GLU A 32 -18.45 -18.10 -8.86
CA GLU A 32 -17.85 -17.40 -9.99
C GLU A 32 -17.15 -16.13 -9.50
N ALA A 33 -15.89 -15.92 -9.89
CA ALA A 33 -15.13 -14.72 -9.59
C ALA A 33 -14.72 -14.02 -10.89
N VAL A 34 -15.06 -12.74 -11.03
CA VAL A 34 -14.80 -11.96 -12.25
C VAL A 34 -14.13 -10.63 -11.92
N PRO A 35 -13.26 -10.11 -12.80
CA PRO A 35 -12.67 -8.79 -12.60
C PRO A 35 -13.72 -7.68 -12.72
N ALA A 36 -13.60 -6.64 -11.89
CA ALA A 36 -14.36 -5.40 -12.04
C ALA A 36 -13.51 -4.20 -11.60
N ALA A 37 -13.38 -3.18 -12.45
CA ALA A 37 -12.57 -2.01 -12.14
C ALA A 37 -13.29 -1.06 -11.18
N TRP A 38 -12.64 -0.67 -10.08
CA TRP A 38 -13.25 0.21 -9.07
C TRP A 38 -13.62 1.60 -9.61
N ASN A 39 -12.83 2.10 -10.57
CA ASN A 39 -12.97 3.41 -11.19
C ASN A 39 -13.70 3.38 -12.54
N ASP A 40 -14.33 2.27 -12.91
CA ASP A 40 -15.21 2.20 -14.07
C ASP A 40 -16.66 2.57 -13.70
N PRO A 41 -17.20 3.71 -14.18
CA PRO A 41 -18.56 4.14 -13.87
C PRO A 41 -19.65 3.23 -14.46
N ALA A 42 -19.30 2.32 -15.37
CA ALA A 42 -20.23 1.34 -15.91
C ALA A 42 -20.50 0.18 -14.94
N VAL A 43 -19.63 -0.05 -13.96
CA VAL A 43 -19.77 -1.15 -13.00
C VAL A 43 -20.98 -0.93 -12.10
N ARG A 44 -21.78 -1.99 -11.93
CA ARG A 44 -23.00 -2.02 -11.12
C ARG A 44 -22.79 -2.97 -9.95
N TRP A 45 -22.35 -2.43 -8.81
CA TRP A 45 -21.88 -3.22 -7.66
C TRP A 45 -22.98 -4.10 -7.04
N GLU A 46 -24.23 -3.71 -7.16
CA GLU A 46 -25.41 -4.46 -6.72
C GLU A 46 -25.60 -5.79 -7.47
N LYS A 47 -24.92 -5.98 -8.61
CA LYS A 47 -24.96 -7.23 -9.39
C LYS A 47 -24.03 -8.32 -8.86
N PHE A 48 -23.15 -8.00 -7.92
CA PHE A 48 -22.22 -8.97 -7.32
C PHE A 48 -22.76 -9.51 -6.00
N ALA A 49 -22.35 -10.73 -5.63
CA ALA A 49 -22.59 -11.29 -4.30
C ALA A 49 -21.71 -10.63 -3.23
N GLY A 50 -20.60 -10.02 -3.65
CA GLY A 50 -19.70 -9.25 -2.83
C GLY A 50 -18.47 -8.84 -3.63
N VAL A 51 -17.67 -7.96 -3.04
CA VAL A 51 -16.44 -7.45 -3.63
C VAL A 51 -15.23 -7.84 -2.79
N VAL A 52 -14.13 -8.18 -3.44
CA VAL A 52 -12.83 -8.48 -2.84
C VAL A 52 -11.80 -7.54 -3.46
N ILE A 53 -11.13 -6.72 -2.65
CA ILE A 53 -10.08 -5.82 -3.13
C ILE A 53 -8.85 -6.64 -3.47
N ARG A 54 -8.42 -6.60 -4.74
CA ARG A 54 -7.27 -7.34 -5.24
C ARG A 54 -6.20 -6.37 -5.72
N SER A 55 -6.35 -5.82 -6.92
CA SER A 55 -5.28 -5.14 -7.64
C SER A 55 -5.60 -3.67 -7.92
N CYS A 56 -6.28 -2.95 -7.01
CA CYS A 56 -6.55 -1.50 -7.11
C CYS A 56 -5.29 -0.64 -6.94
N TRP A 57 -4.22 -0.91 -7.69
CA TRP A 57 -2.89 -0.36 -7.46
C TRP A 57 -2.77 1.14 -7.75
N ASP A 58 -3.76 1.74 -8.40
CA ASP A 58 -3.85 3.17 -8.68
C ASP A 58 -4.54 3.99 -7.58
N TYR A 59 -5.06 3.36 -6.51
CA TYR A 59 -5.81 4.08 -5.46
C TYR A 59 -5.02 5.28 -4.88
N HIS A 60 -3.70 5.15 -4.80
CA HIS A 60 -2.83 6.16 -4.23
C HIS A 60 -2.69 7.41 -5.11
N LEU A 61 -3.04 7.32 -6.39
CA LEU A 61 -3.07 8.45 -7.32
C LEU A 61 -4.38 9.25 -7.19
N MET A 62 -5.42 8.62 -6.66
CA MET A 62 -6.76 9.19 -6.51
C MET A 62 -7.35 8.81 -5.13
N PRO A 63 -6.68 9.16 -4.01
CA PRO A 63 -7.01 8.62 -2.70
C PRO A 63 -8.36 9.11 -2.18
N ALA A 64 -8.78 10.31 -2.56
CA ALA A 64 -10.07 10.86 -2.20
C ALA A 64 -11.21 10.15 -2.94
N GLU A 65 -11.01 9.85 -4.22
CA GLU A 65 -11.93 9.10 -5.08
C GLU A 65 -12.08 7.67 -4.57
N PHE A 66 -10.96 7.01 -4.25
CA PHE A 66 -10.99 5.65 -3.70
C PHE A 66 -11.72 5.59 -2.36
N ARG A 67 -11.48 6.57 -1.46
CA ARG A 67 -12.23 6.69 -0.21
C ARG A 67 -13.74 6.84 -0.45
N ARG A 68 -14.13 7.78 -1.31
CA ARG A 68 -15.55 7.97 -1.67
C ARG A 68 -16.17 6.71 -2.27
N TRP A 69 -15.41 5.95 -3.05
CA TRP A 69 -15.87 4.68 -3.62
C TRP A 69 -16.10 3.63 -2.54
N VAL A 70 -15.16 3.44 -1.60
CA VAL A 70 -15.34 2.52 -0.46
C VAL A 70 -16.53 2.94 0.41
N ASP A 71 -16.66 4.23 0.71
CA ASP A 71 -17.78 4.78 1.48
C ASP A 71 -19.12 4.55 0.77
N ALA A 72 -19.18 4.74 -0.55
CA ALA A 72 -20.37 4.50 -1.35
C ALA A 72 -20.78 3.03 -1.39
N LEU A 73 -19.83 2.10 -1.50
CA LEU A 73 -20.11 0.66 -1.41
C LEU A 73 -20.71 0.30 -0.05
N ASN A 74 -20.11 0.82 1.02
CA ASN A 74 -20.55 0.56 2.38
C ASN A 74 -21.95 1.14 2.65
N ALA A 75 -22.21 2.37 2.18
CA ALA A 75 -23.52 3.02 2.29
C ALA A 75 -24.61 2.31 1.47
N ALA A 76 -24.24 1.70 0.34
CA ALA A 76 -25.14 0.90 -0.49
C ALA A 76 -25.30 -0.55 0.02
N GLU A 77 -24.75 -0.88 1.19
CA GLU A 77 -24.79 -2.22 1.80
C GLU A 77 -24.25 -3.33 0.89
N VAL A 78 -23.32 -2.99 -0.01
CA VAL A 78 -22.58 -3.98 -0.79
C VAL A 78 -21.69 -4.78 0.16
N THR A 79 -21.70 -6.11 0.04
CA THR A 79 -20.81 -6.96 0.85
C THR A 79 -19.35 -6.74 0.42
N ILE A 80 -18.54 -6.17 1.30
CA ILE A 80 -17.09 -5.95 1.08
C ILE A 80 -16.31 -6.93 1.96
N TRP A 81 -15.65 -7.91 1.34
CA TRP A 81 -14.91 -8.97 2.07
C TRP A 81 -13.62 -8.47 2.73
N ASN A 82 -13.09 -7.34 2.25
CA ASN A 82 -12.11 -6.55 2.98
C ASN A 82 -12.88 -5.40 3.66
N PRO A 83 -13.18 -5.47 4.97
CA PRO A 83 -14.09 -4.52 5.60
C PRO A 83 -13.72 -3.06 5.30
N ALA A 84 -14.70 -2.20 4.99
CA ALA A 84 -14.47 -0.81 4.59
C ALA A 84 -13.55 -0.06 5.57
N GLY A 85 -13.79 -0.21 6.86
CA GLY A 85 -12.94 0.39 7.90
C GLY A 85 -11.48 -0.07 7.82
N MET A 86 -11.22 -1.33 7.48
CA MET A 86 -9.85 -1.85 7.29
C MET A 86 -9.19 -1.23 6.07
N LEU A 87 -9.91 -1.10 4.95
CA LEU A 87 -9.40 -0.49 3.72
C LEU A 87 -9.04 0.99 3.93
N LEU A 88 -9.94 1.73 4.57
CA LEU A 88 -9.74 3.16 4.82
C LEU A 88 -8.66 3.44 5.87
N TRP A 89 -8.44 2.51 6.79
CA TRP A 89 -7.37 2.56 7.78
C TRP A 89 -6.02 2.18 7.16
N ASN A 90 -5.94 1.11 6.38
CA ASN A 90 -4.67 0.60 5.86
C ASN A 90 -4.15 1.33 4.61
N MET A 91 -5.01 2.04 3.88
CA MET A 91 -4.60 2.82 2.69
C MET A 91 -3.61 3.95 3.03
N ASP A 92 -3.59 4.39 4.29
CA ASP A 92 -2.71 5.41 4.82
C ASP A 92 -1.76 4.79 5.84
N LYS A 93 -0.45 4.89 5.59
CA LYS A 93 0.59 4.27 6.44
C LYS A 93 0.58 4.77 7.89
N ARG A 94 -0.20 5.79 8.26
CA ARG A 94 -0.42 6.19 9.66
C ARG A 94 -0.91 5.02 10.52
N TYR A 95 -1.49 3.97 9.94
CA TYR A 95 -1.76 2.72 10.66
C TYR A 95 -0.53 2.14 11.38
N LEU A 96 0.70 2.45 10.93
CA LEU A 96 1.93 2.03 11.59
C LEU A 96 2.07 2.62 13.01
N LEU A 97 1.51 3.82 13.27
CA LEU A 97 1.46 4.41 14.60
C LEU A 97 0.58 3.58 15.54
N ASP A 98 -0.58 3.14 15.05
CA ASP A 98 -1.50 2.31 15.81
C ASP A 98 -0.92 0.92 16.10
N LEU A 99 -0.14 0.37 15.15
CA LEU A 99 0.59 -0.88 15.36
C LEU A 99 1.72 -0.71 16.38
N ALA A 100 2.48 0.38 16.30
CA ALA A 100 3.54 0.69 17.27
C ALA A 100 2.98 0.89 18.68
N ALA A 101 1.83 1.57 18.82
CA ALA A 101 1.13 1.72 20.09
C ALA A 101 0.66 0.38 20.69
N LYS A 102 0.52 -0.65 19.86
CA LYS A 102 0.20 -2.03 20.27
C LYS A 102 1.46 -2.91 20.46
N GLY A 103 2.66 -2.33 20.41
CA GLY A 103 3.92 -3.03 20.65
C GLY A 103 4.54 -3.69 19.40
N VAL A 104 4.01 -3.43 18.20
CA VAL A 104 4.66 -3.88 16.96
C VAL A 104 5.89 -3.02 16.69
N GLN A 105 7.04 -3.65 16.49
CA GLN A 105 8.25 -2.93 16.13
C GLN A 105 8.15 -2.39 14.70
N ILE A 106 8.34 -1.09 14.55
CA ILE A 106 8.44 -0.41 13.25
C ILE A 106 9.79 0.29 13.16
N PRO A 107 10.35 0.53 11.95
CA PRO A 107 11.49 1.41 11.79
C PRO A 107 11.18 2.78 12.40
N ARG A 108 12.18 3.42 13.00
CA ARG A 108 12.06 4.80 13.47
C ARG A 108 11.47 5.67 12.37
N THR A 109 10.34 6.31 12.66
CA THR A 109 9.53 7.02 11.66
C THR A 109 9.22 8.41 12.15
N ILE A 110 9.57 9.41 11.33
CA ILE A 110 9.12 10.79 11.48
C ILE A 110 7.95 11.01 10.52
N TRP A 111 6.88 11.60 11.03
CA TRP A 111 5.70 11.98 10.27
C TRP A 111 5.75 13.46 9.96
N VAL A 112 5.64 13.80 8.68
CA VAL A 112 5.65 15.18 8.20
C VAL A 112 4.30 15.47 7.56
N GLU A 113 3.55 16.36 8.20
CA GLU A 113 2.22 16.75 7.73
C GLU A 113 2.27 17.45 6.37
N ALA A 114 1.20 17.31 5.60
CA ALA A 114 1.09 17.96 4.29
C ALA A 114 1.26 19.48 4.42
N GLY A 115 2.13 20.06 3.59
CA GLY A 115 2.40 21.49 3.59
C GLY A 115 3.37 21.99 4.68
N ALA A 116 3.85 21.12 5.57
CA ALA A 116 4.92 21.47 6.49
C ALA A 116 6.23 21.78 5.73
N THR A 117 7.10 22.60 6.32
CA THR A 117 8.38 23.01 5.70
C THR A 117 9.61 22.72 6.57
N PRO A 118 9.79 21.50 7.09
CA PRO A 118 10.98 21.21 7.89
C PRO A 118 12.25 21.09 7.02
N ASP A 119 13.41 21.34 7.61
CA ASP A 119 14.69 20.99 7.01
C ASP A 119 14.96 19.49 7.18
N LEU A 120 15.21 18.79 6.07
CA LEU A 120 15.44 17.34 6.07
C LEU A 120 16.72 16.97 6.83
N SER A 121 17.76 17.81 6.76
CA SER A 121 19.03 17.54 7.42
C SER A 121 18.86 17.61 8.94
N GLU A 122 18.15 18.64 9.43
CA GLU A 122 17.79 18.81 10.84
C GLU A 122 16.93 17.64 11.33
N LEU A 123 15.88 17.27 10.58
CA LEU A 123 15.02 16.12 10.92
C LEU A 123 15.82 14.83 11.11
N LEU A 124 16.74 14.54 10.18
CA LEU A 124 17.56 13.33 10.24
C LEU A 124 18.60 13.41 11.36
N HIS A 125 19.17 14.59 11.60
CA HIS A 125 20.10 14.83 12.69
C HIS A 125 19.44 14.59 14.05
N ASP A 126 18.32 15.24 14.31
CA ASP A 126 17.62 15.21 15.60
C ASP A 126 17.05 13.83 15.92
N ALA A 127 16.59 13.11 14.89
CA ALA A 127 16.11 11.75 15.05
C ALA A 127 17.25 10.71 15.17
N GLY A 128 18.50 11.10 14.96
CA GLY A 128 19.66 10.19 14.93
C GLY A 128 19.67 9.24 13.74
N ILE A 129 19.02 9.60 12.63
CA ILE A 129 18.87 8.75 11.44
C ILE A 129 20.01 9.05 10.46
N ARG A 130 20.87 8.05 10.19
CA ARG A 130 21.98 8.17 9.23
C ARG A 130 21.55 8.01 7.77
N GLN A 131 20.62 7.10 7.52
CA GLN A 131 20.04 6.84 6.21
C GLN A 131 18.54 6.70 6.38
N ALA A 132 17.78 7.33 5.47
CA ALA A 132 16.34 7.32 5.51
C ALA A 132 15.73 6.88 4.18
N VAL A 133 14.55 6.28 4.26
CA VAL A 133 13.61 6.13 3.16
C VAL A 133 12.51 7.17 3.34
N VAL A 134 12.33 8.01 2.34
CA VAL A 134 11.29 9.04 2.30
C VAL A 134 10.21 8.58 1.34
N LYS A 135 8.94 8.60 1.78
CA LYS A 135 7.79 8.14 0.98
C LYS A 135 6.48 8.79 1.41
N PRO A 136 5.48 8.94 0.52
CA PRO A 136 4.17 9.43 0.93
C PRO A 136 3.46 8.47 1.88
N ALA A 137 2.59 9.03 2.74
CA ALA A 137 1.76 8.25 3.66
C ALA A 137 0.78 7.35 2.91
N ILE A 138 0.15 7.89 1.88
CA ILE A 138 -0.68 7.15 0.93
C ILE A 138 0.15 6.86 -0.31
N SER A 139 0.55 5.60 -0.50
CA SER A 139 1.35 5.16 -1.66
C SER A 139 1.28 3.66 -1.86
N ALA A 140 1.43 3.21 -3.10
CA ALA A 140 1.62 1.82 -3.49
C ALA A 140 2.86 1.70 -4.40
N THR A 141 3.31 0.48 -4.70
CA THR A 141 4.32 0.18 -5.75
C THR A 141 5.58 1.06 -5.72
N ALA A 142 6.06 1.41 -4.52
CA ALA A 142 7.19 2.33 -4.29
C ALA A 142 7.05 3.73 -4.91
N HIS A 143 5.81 4.17 -5.18
CA HIS A 143 5.51 5.51 -5.67
C HIS A 143 6.14 6.58 -4.78
N GLN A 144 6.90 7.49 -5.42
CA GLN A 144 7.64 8.57 -4.77
C GLN A 144 8.46 8.13 -3.55
N THR A 145 8.99 6.91 -3.59
CA THR A 145 9.81 6.35 -2.52
C THR A 145 11.28 6.43 -2.91
N TRP A 146 12.09 7.09 -2.08
CA TRP A 146 13.52 7.29 -2.35
C TRP A 146 14.34 7.19 -1.07
N ARG A 147 15.64 6.92 -1.23
CA ARG A 147 16.58 6.75 -0.12
C ARG A 147 17.58 7.91 -0.10
N VAL A 148 17.92 8.39 1.09
CA VAL A 148 18.87 9.49 1.28
C VAL A 148 19.75 9.23 2.50
N ALA A 149 21.05 9.52 2.36
CA ALA A 149 21.97 9.58 3.49
C ALA A 149 21.92 10.98 4.09
N ARG A 150 22.01 11.10 5.42
CA ARG A 150 21.93 12.39 6.12
C ARG A 150 22.93 13.41 5.58
N GLU A 151 24.13 12.97 5.21
CA GLU A 151 25.20 13.80 4.66
C GLU A 151 24.86 14.39 3.29
N ARG A 152 23.84 13.84 2.61
CA ARG A 152 23.33 14.28 1.32
C ARG A 152 21.94 14.93 1.44
N ALA A 153 21.37 15.05 2.64
CA ALA A 153 19.99 15.48 2.84
C ALA A 153 19.68 16.85 2.23
N ALA A 154 20.60 17.81 2.35
CA ALA A 154 20.49 19.14 1.76
C ALA A 154 20.26 19.11 0.24
N ASP A 155 20.89 18.17 -0.48
CA ASP A 155 20.72 18.03 -1.94
C ASP A 155 19.28 17.63 -2.32
N PHE A 156 18.58 16.94 -1.41
CA PHE A 156 17.23 16.43 -1.62
C PHE A 156 16.15 17.36 -1.03
N GLN A 157 16.51 18.46 -0.38
CA GLN A 157 15.56 19.35 0.31
C GLN A 157 14.44 19.85 -0.63
N LYS A 158 14.77 20.19 -1.88
CA LYS A 158 13.77 20.62 -2.87
C LYS A 158 12.80 19.50 -3.25
N GLN A 159 13.28 18.27 -3.41
CA GLN A 159 12.45 17.10 -3.70
C GLN A 159 11.54 16.77 -2.51
N PHE A 160 12.10 16.79 -1.31
CA PHE A 160 11.36 16.59 -0.07
C PHE A 160 10.24 17.61 0.11
N GLY A 161 10.54 18.91 -0.04
CA GLY A 161 9.53 19.97 0.05
C GLY A 161 8.39 19.80 -0.96
N LYS A 162 8.69 19.43 -2.22
CA LYS A 162 7.63 19.13 -3.21
C LYS A 162 6.74 17.97 -2.78
N GLN A 163 7.33 16.92 -2.22
CA GLN A 163 6.59 15.75 -1.78
C GLN A 163 5.69 16.07 -0.58
N VAL A 164 6.22 16.80 0.41
CA VAL A 164 5.45 17.24 1.59
C VAL A 164 4.32 18.19 1.19
N LEU A 165 4.54 19.07 0.21
CA LEU A 165 3.48 19.90 -0.34
C LEU A 165 2.37 19.09 -1.01
N SER A 166 2.70 17.95 -1.63
CA SER A 166 1.73 17.07 -2.29
C SER A 166 0.95 16.16 -1.33
N GLY A 167 1.44 15.96 -0.11
CA GLY A 167 0.77 15.17 0.91
C GLY A 167 1.66 14.79 2.09
N ALA A 168 1.03 14.22 3.13
CA ALA A 168 1.73 13.73 4.30
C ALA A 168 2.83 12.73 3.91
N THR A 169 3.99 12.85 4.52
CA THR A 169 5.21 12.14 4.15
C THR A 169 5.85 11.47 5.36
N LEU A 170 6.31 10.24 5.18
CA LEU A 170 7.12 9.54 6.16
C LEU A 170 8.59 9.71 5.83
N VAL A 171 9.40 9.95 6.85
CA VAL A 171 10.85 9.81 6.83
C VAL A 171 11.19 8.67 7.78
N GLN A 172 11.50 7.49 7.25
CA GLN A 172 11.77 6.28 8.03
C GLN A 172 13.26 5.95 8.00
N GLU A 173 13.83 5.45 9.09
CA GLU A 173 15.18 4.91 9.06
C GLU A 173 15.28 3.78 8.04
N PHE A 174 16.38 3.76 7.31
CA PHE A 174 16.71 2.67 6.41
C PHE A 174 17.31 1.50 7.20
N ILE A 175 16.79 0.30 6.98
CA ILE A 175 17.25 -0.94 7.62
C ILE A 175 18.27 -1.62 6.67
N PRO A 176 19.59 -1.55 6.95
CA PRO A 176 20.62 -2.04 6.04
C PRO A 176 20.53 -3.55 5.77
N GLU A 177 20.03 -4.31 6.74
CA GLU A 177 19.81 -5.75 6.65
C GLU A 177 18.89 -6.11 5.48
N LEU A 178 18.01 -5.21 5.01
CA LEU A 178 17.19 -5.46 3.83
C LEU A 178 18.02 -5.79 2.58
N LEU A 179 19.22 -5.20 2.44
CA LEU A 179 20.09 -5.46 1.29
C LEU A 179 20.76 -6.85 1.36
N ARG A 180 21.05 -7.34 2.57
CA ARG A 180 21.72 -8.63 2.79
C ARG A 180 20.71 -9.77 2.91
N ASP A 181 19.69 -9.54 3.72
CA ASP A 181 18.77 -10.55 4.21
C ASP A 181 17.42 -10.48 3.50
N GLY A 182 17.07 -9.36 2.86
CA GLY A 182 15.76 -9.18 2.22
C GLY A 182 14.63 -8.88 3.21
N GLU A 183 13.39 -9.01 2.73
CA GLU A 183 12.15 -8.78 3.48
C GLU A 183 11.31 -10.05 3.50
N TRP A 184 10.65 -10.34 4.63
CA TRP A 184 9.66 -11.41 4.74
C TRP A 184 8.24 -10.87 4.61
N SER A 185 7.48 -11.38 3.64
CA SER A 185 6.03 -11.26 3.56
C SER A 185 5.39 -12.50 4.16
N LEU A 186 4.65 -12.36 5.27
CA LEU A 186 3.90 -13.45 5.89
C LEU A 186 2.44 -13.40 5.44
N LEU A 187 1.91 -14.53 4.95
CA LEU A 187 0.54 -14.63 4.46
C LEU A 187 -0.32 -15.42 5.45
N PHE A 188 -1.51 -14.87 5.73
CA PHE A 188 -2.48 -15.43 6.65
C PHE A 188 -3.84 -15.61 5.96
N PHE A 189 -4.51 -16.72 6.25
CA PHE A 189 -5.89 -16.99 5.83
C PHE A 189 -6.75 -17.32 7.03
N GLY A 190 -7.89 -16.63 7.20
CA GLY A 190 -8.76 -16.83 8.37
C GLY A 190 -8.07 -16.60 9.73
N GLY A 191 -7.04 -15.73 9.77
CA GLY A 191 -6.24 -15.49 10.97
C GLY A 191 -5.16 -16.54 11.25
N GLN A 192 -5.02 -17.57 10.41
CA GLN A 192 -3.99 -18.60 10.56
C GLN A 192 -2.83 -18.37 9.59
N PHE A 193 -1.61 -18.57 10.07
CA PHE A 193 -0.41 -18.52 9.22
C PHE A 193 -0.50 -19.59 8.14
N SER A 194 -0.20 -19.22 6.89
CA SER A 194 -0.17 -20.14 5.76
C SER A 194 1.25 -20.37 5.26
N HIS A 195 1.91 -19.32 4.78
CA HIS A 195 3.24 -19.40 4.22
C HIS A 195 3.92 -18.02 4.23
N ALA A 196 5.21 -17.98 3.91
CA ALA A 196 5.98 -16.75 3.82
C ALA A 196 6.79 -16.69 2.53
N VAL A 197 6.96 -15.49 1.99
CA VAL A 197 7.80 -15.20 0.83
C VAL A 197 8.95 -14.31 1.28
N LYS A 198 10.18 -14.70 0.91
CA LYS A 198 11.38 -13.91 1.13
C LYS A 198 11.71 -13.14 -0.15
N LYS A 199 11.54 -11.82 -0.11
CA LYS A 199 11.83 -10.93 -1.24
C LYS A 199 13.20 -10.30 -1.04
N ARG A 200 14.00 -10.22 -2.10
CA ARG A 200 15.33 -9.61 -2.07
C ARG A 200 15.40 -8.51 -3.13
N PRO A 201 16.00 -7.36 -2.83
CA PRO A 201 16.14 -6.32 -3.82
C PRO A 201 17.07 -6.78 -4.94
N ALA A 202 16.85 -6.27 -6.16
CA ALA A 202 17.81 -6.40 -7.24
C ALA A 202 19.15 -5.72 -6.86
N GLY A 203 20.24 -6.13 -7.52
CA GLY A 203 21.56 -5.56 -7.28
C GLY A 203 21.57 -4.03 -7.43
N GLY A 204 21.90 -3.31 -6.36
CA GLY A 204 21.95 -1.84 -6.34
C GLY A 204 20.62 -1.13 -6.02
N ASP A 205 19.51 -1.86 -5.88
CA ASP A 205 18.22 -1.34 -5.40
C ASP A 205 18.00 -1.71 -3.92
N PHE A 206 16.99 -1.10 -3.30
CA PHE A 206 16.51 -1.43 -1.96
C PHE A 206 15.03 -1.82 -1.93
N ARG A 207 14.31 -1.60 -3.04
CA ARG A 207 12.90 -1.96 -3.19
C ARG A 207 12.79 -3.43 -3.54
N VAL A 208 11.78 -4.09 -2.99
CA VAL A 208 11.57 -5.56 -3.07
C VAL A 208 10.25 -5.94 -3.72
N GLN A 209 9.62 -5.01 -4.44
CA GLN A 209 8.37 -5.23 -5.16
C GLN A 209 8.70 -5.85 -6.53
N HIS A 210 7.78 -6.63 -7.10
CA HIS A 210 7.99 -7.34 -8.37
C HIS A 210 8.45 -6.43 -9.54
N ASP A 211 8.09 -5.15 -9.50
CA ASP A 211 8.47 -4.15 -10.50
C ASP A 211 9.97 -3.75 -10.46
N TYR A 212 10.67 -4.08 -9.37
CA TYR A 212 12.06 -3.63 -9.11
C TYR A 212 13.03 -4.79 -8.79
N GLY A 213 12.55 -6.04 -8.79
CA GLY A 213 13.36 -7.23 -8.49
C GLY A 213 12.55 -8.39 -7.92
#